data_AF-A0A1L5L4W7-F1
#
_entry.id   AF-A0A1L5L4W7-F1
#
_cell.length_a   1.000
_cell.length_b   1.000
_cell.length_c   1.000
_cell.angle_alpha   90.00
_cell.angle_beta   90.00
_cell.angle_gamma   90.00
#
_symmetry.space_group_name_H-M   'P 1'
#
loop_
_entity.id
_entity.type
_entity.pdbx_description
1 polymer ?
#
loop_
_entity_poly.entity_id
_entity_poly.type
_entity_poly.pdbx_seq_one_letter_code
_entity_poly.pdbx_strand_id
1 'polypeptide(L)'
;MNIPQEFDTIRPWEPEDLPEVFDRLLSNDQFKQVLAYLYPQVPFEMIAQKLKACKTNLDFQLAFAYDFVHGILKKAATGCEMDCTSL
;
A
#
# COMPACT_ATOMS: atom_id res chain seq x y z
N MET A 1 -8.19 3.48 -17.15
CA MET A 1 -7.52 2.93 -18.37
C MET A 1 -8.52 2.02 -19.12
N ASN A 2 -8.44 1.83 -20.44
CA ASN A 2 -9.27 0.79 -21.10
C ASN A 2 -8.58 -0.56 -20.95
N ILE A 3 -9.05 -1.37 -20.02
CA ILE A 3 -8.46 -2.68 -19.70
C ILE A 3 -9.31 -3.76 -20.35
N PRO A 4 -8.73 -4.61 -21.22
CA PRO A 4 -9.47 -5.74 -21.81
C PRO A 4 -10.09 -6.62 -20.72
N GLN A 5 -11.31 -7.11 -20.97
CA GLN A 5 -12.08 -7.89 -19.99
C GLN A 5 -11.33 -9.14 -19.49
N GLU A 6 -10.50 -9.75 -20.32
CA GLU A 6 -9.68 -10.91 -19.96
C GLU A 6 -8.67 -10.62 -18.83
N PHE A 7 -8.33 -9.35 -18.58
CA PHE A 7 -7.39 -8.93 -17.53
C PHE A 7 -8.09 -8.30 -16.31
N ASP A 8 -9.42 -8.27 -16.26
CA ASP A 8 -10.16 -7.58 -15.19
C ASP A 8 -9.83 -8.13 -13.79
N THR A 9 -9.51 -9.42 -13.68
CA THR A 9 -9.15 -10.04 -12.40
C THR A 9 -7.74 -9.69 -11.91
N ILE A 10 -6.86 -9.18 -12.78
CA ILE A 10 -5.47 -8.84 -12.47
C ILE A 10 -5.16 -7.36 -12.70
N ARG A 11 -6.16 -6.56 -13.03
CA ARG A 11 -5.98 -5.14 -13.31
C ARG A 11 -5.55 -4.38 -12.06
N PRO A 12 -4.81 -3.27 -12.21
CA PRO A 12 -4.61 -2.34 -11.11
C PRO A 12 -5.96 -1.86 -10.56
N TRP A 13 -6.03 -1.65 -9.24
CA TRP A 13 -7.19 -1.04 -8.61
C TRP A 13 -7.32 0.40 -9.07
N GLU A 14 -8.49 0.77 -9.57
CA GLU A 14 -8.82 2.16 -9.89
C GLU A 14 -9.31 2.86 -8.59
N PRO A 15 -9.29 4.21 -8.52
CA PRO A 15 -9.69 4.95 -7.33
C PRO A 15 -11.08 4.57 -6.77
N GLU A 16 -12.00 4.18 -7.66
CA GLU A 16 -13.37 3.77 -7.31
C GLU A 16 -13.40 2.43 -6.58
N ASP A 17 -12.42 1.55 -6.82
CA ASP A 17 -12.30 0.24 -6.19
C ASP A 17 -11.70 0.35 -4.77
N LEU A 18 -10.96 1.43 -4.48
CA LEU A 18 -10.15 1.57 -3.26
C LEU A 18 -10.93 1.45 -1.95
N PRO A 19 -12.14 2.03 -1.77
CA PRO A 19 -12.89 1.88 -0.53
C PRO A 19 -13.15 0.42 -0.15
N GLU A 20 -13.57 -0.41 -1.10
CA GLU A 20 -13.81 -1.84 -0.88
C GLU A 20 -12.51 -2.60 -0.63
N VAL A 21 -11.48 -2.31 -1.42
CA VAL A 21 -10.15 -2.92 -1.27
C VAL A 21 -9.57 -2.64 0.12
N PHE A 22 -9.74 -1.42 0.64
CA PHE A 22 -9.30 -1.05 1.99
C PHE A 22 -10.09 -1.77 3.07
N ASP A 23 -11.41 -1.90 2.94
CA ASP A 23 -12.21 -2.68 3.90
C ASP A 23 -11.78 -4.16 3.93
N ARG A 24 -11.51 -4.74 2.75
CA ARG A 24 -10.95 -6.11 2.64
C ARG A 24 -9.57 -6.22 3.28
N LEU A 25 -8.68 -5.25 3.05
CA LEU A 25 -7.34 -5.22 3.64
C LEU A 25 -7.40 -5.10 5.17
N LEU A 26 -8.25 -4.20 5.70
CA LEU A 26 -8.42 -4.01 7.13
C LEU A 26 -9.06 -5.22 7.82
N SER A 27 -9.78 -6.05 7.08
CA SER A 27 -10.33 -7.31 7.56
C SER A 27 -9.32 -8.47 7.52
N ASN A 28 -8.22 -8.33 6.78
CA ASN A 28 -7.21 -9.39 6.60
C ASN A 28 -6.27 -9.48 7.82
N ASP A 29 -6.23 -10.64 8.48
CA ASP A 29 -5.44 -10.81 9.70
C ASP A 29 -3.93 -10.78 9.47
N GLN A 30 -3.43 -11.25 8.32
CA GLN A 30 -2.01 -11.14 7.99
C GLN A 30 -1.61 -9.67 7.81
N PHE A 31 -2.47 -8.88 7.15
CA PHE A 31 -2.24 -7.45 6.99
C PHE A 31 -2.21 -6.72 8.33
N LYS A 32 -3.13 -7.04 9.24
CA LYS A 32 -3.11 -6.51 10.63
C LYS A 32 -1.80 -6.84 11.35
N GLN A 33 -1.27 -8.05 11.19
CA GLN A 33 0.00 -8.44 11.80
C GLN A 33 1.19 -7.63 11.25
N VAL A 34 1.23 -7.41 9.93
CA VAL A 34 2.26 -6.56 9.31
C VAL A 34 2.16 -5.13 9.83
N LEU A 35 0.96 -4.56 9.89
CA LEU A 35 0.76 -3.22 10.44
C LEU A 35 1.19 -3.11 11.91
N ALA A 36 0.91 -4.12 12.74
CA ALA A 36 1.34 -4.15 14.12
C ALA A 36 2.88 -4.22 14.26
N TYR A 37 3.55 -4.91 13.34
CA TYR A 37 5.02 -4.94 13.30
C TYR A 37 5.61 -3.59 12.86
N LEU A 38 5.00 -2.93 11.88
CA LEU A 38 5.49 -1.66 11.33
C LEU A 38 5.19 -0.46 12.24
N TYR A 39 4.03 -0.45 12.88
CA TYR A 39 3.54 0.65 13.68
C TYR A 39 3.12 0.18 15.08
N PRO A 40 4.03 -0.39 15.89
CA PRO A 40 3.68 -1.05 17.16
C PRO A 40 3.08 -0.09 18.21
N GLN A 41 3.24 1.22 18.04
CA GLN A 41 2.74 2.25 18.95
C GLN A 41 1.52 3.01 18.41
N VAL A 42 1.05 2.66 17.20
CA VAL A 42 -0.10 3.34 16.57
C VAL A 42 -1.33 2.43 16.70
N PRO A 43 -2.44 2.92 17.28
CA PRO A 43 -3.68 2.16 17.34
C PRO A 43 -4.19 1.78 15.95
N PHE A 44 -4.68 0.55 15.80
CA PHE A 44 -5.20 0.05 14.52
C PHE A 44 -6.28 0.95 13.91
N GLU A 45 -7.17 1.50 14.73
CA GLU A 45 -8.22 2.42 14.28
C GLU A 45 -7.65 3.69 13.62
N MET A 46 -6.53 4.22 14.11
CA MET A 46 -5.87 5.38 13.50
C MET A 46 -5.25 5.01 12.15
N ILE A 47 -4.70 3.80 12.04
CA ILE A 47 -4.18 3.26 10.78
C ILE A 47 -5.33 3.08 9.77
N ALA A 48 -6.46 2.51 10.20
CA ALA A 48 -7.66 2.33 9.40
C ALA A 48 -8.22 3.67 8.89
N GLN A 49 -8.30 4.68 9.76
CA GLN A 49 -8.71 6.03 9.37
C GLN A 49 -7.77 6.65 8.35
N LYS A 50 -6.44 6.55 8.56
CA LYS A 50 -5.43 7.04 7.62
C LYS A 50 -5.55 6.33 6.27
N LEU A 51 -5.76 5.01 6.26
CA LEU A 51 -5.93 4.21 5.05
C LEU A 51 -7.17 4.67 4.26
N LYS A 52 -8.31 4.81 4.94
CA LYS A 52 -9.57 5.26 4.32
C LYS A 52 -9.53 6.72 3.84
N ALA A 53 -8.58 7.51 4.33
CA ALA A 53 -8.38 8.89 3.87
C ALA A 53 -7.60 8.98 2.55
N CYS A 54 -6.89 7.91 2.13
CA CYS A 54 -6.20 7.85 0.84
C CYS A 54 -7.23 7.78 -0.29
N LYS A 55 -7.15 8.69 -1.27
CA LYS A 55 -8.09 8.76 -2.41
C LYS A 55 -7.52 8.14 -3.67
N THR A 56 -6.22 7.96 -3.72
CA THR A 56 -5.50 7.40 -4.87
C THR A 56 -4.52 6.31 -4.43
N ASN A 57 -4.14 5.45 -5.38
CA ASN A 57 -3.08 4.46 -5.16
C ASN A 57 -1.76 5.12 -4.72
N LEU A 58 -1.44 6.30 -5.26
CA LEU A 58 -0.23 7.04 -4.90
C LEU A 58 -0.28 7.56 -3.46
N ASP A 59 -1.43 8.09 -3.01
CA ASP A 59 -1.60 8.52 -1.62
C ASP A 59 -1.34 7.35 -0.65
N PHE A 60 -1.85 6.16 -0.98
CA PHE A 60 -1.59 4.95 -0.20
C PHE A 60 -0.11 4.59 -0.17
N GLN A 61 0.53 4.56 -1.35
CA GLN A 61 1.96 4.21 -1.45
C GLN A 61 2.84 5.16 -0.64
N LEU A 62 2.60 6.46 -0.73
CA LEU A 62 3.34 7.47 0.03
C LEU A 62 3.06 7.36 1.54
N ALA A 63 1.81 7.11 1.93
CA ALA A 63 1.41 7.05 3.33
C ALA A 63 1.89 5.80 4.09
N PHE A 64 2.10 4.68 3.38
CA PHE A 64 2.36 3.37 3.99
C PHE A 64 3.57 2.63 3.42
N ALA A 65 3.69 2.54 2.09
CA ALA A 65 4.71 1.72 1.45
C ALA A 65 6.09 2.39 1.45
N TYR A 66 6.15 3.70 1.24
CA TYR A 66 7.41 4.42 1.05
C TYR A 66 8.30 4.36 2.28
N ASP A 67 7.76 4.69 3.46
CA ASP A 67 8.50 4.61 4.73
C ASP A 67 8.90 3.17 5.07
N PHE A 68 8.05 2.20 4.73
CA PHE A 68 8.34 0.78 4.92
C PHE A 68 9.55 0.34 4.09
N VAL A 69 9.55 0.65 2.80
CA VAL A 69 10.67 0.32 1.89
C VAL A 69 11.95 1.03 2.34
N HIS A 70 11.89 2.31 2.71
CA HIS A 70 13.03 3.03 3.27
C HIS A 70 13.56 2.36 4.55
N GLY A 71 12.66 1.90 5.42
CA GLY A 71 13.01 1.15 6.61
C GLY A 71 13.72 -0.16 6.32
N ILE A 72 13.30 -0.90 5.29
CA ILE A 72 13.99 -2.11 4.82
C ILE A 72 15.37 -1.76 4.28
N LEU A 73 15.44 -0.79 3.36
CA LEU A 73 16.69 -0.38 2.73
C LEU A 73 17.74 0.00 3.77
N LYS A 74 17.36 0.80 4.77
CA LYS A 74 18.26 1.21 5.87
C LYS A 74 18.82 0.03 6.68
N LYS A 75 18.09 -1.08 6.77
CA LYS A 75 18.46 -2.25 7.58
C LYS A 75 19.21 -3.31 6.77
N ALA A 76 18.85 -3.48 5.50
CA ALA A 76 19.23 -4.64 4.70
C ALA A 76 20.08 -4.30 3.47
N ALA A 77 20.27 -3.01 3.15
CA ALA A 77 21.01 -2.57 1.98
C ALA A 77 21.99 -1.43 2.32
N THR A 78 23.04 -1.30 1.51
CA THR A 78 23.97 -0.16 1.54
C THR A 78 23.59 0.95 0.55
N GLY A 79 22.63 0.67 -0.34
CA GLY A 79 22.13 1.60 -1.35
C GLY A 79 20.97 0.99 -2.14
N CYS A 80 20.29 1.82 -2.92
CA CYS A 80 19.25 1.42 -3.86
C CYS A 80 19.36 2.31 -5.10
N GLU A 81 19.21 1.71 -6.28
CA GLU A 81 19.10 2.44 -7.54
C GLU A 81 17.82 2.00 -8.25
N MET A 82 17.24 2.91 -9.04
CA MET A 82 16.08 2.63 -9.87
C MET A 82 16.43 3.11 -11.28
N ASP A 83 16.50 2.18 -12.22
CA ASP A 83 16.64 2.51 -13.63
C ASP A 83 15.26 2.90 -14.19
N CYS A 84 15.08 4.20 -14.42
CA CYS A 84 13.86 4.77 -14.98
C CYS A 84 14.02 5.20 -16.44
N THR A 85 15.05 4.74 -17.15
CA THR A 85 15.36 5.21 -18.52
C THR A 85 14.25 4.94 -19.54
N SER A 86 13.33 4.03 -19.24
CA SER A 86 12.22 3.61 -20.11
C SER A 86 10.85 4.15 -19.68
N LEU A 87 10.77 5.02 -18.66
CA LEU A 87 9.53 5.62 -18.14
C LEU A 87 9.16 6.94 -18.84
#